data_AF-A0A962VT22-F1
#
_entry.id   AF-A0A962VT22-F1
#
_cell.length_a   1.000
_cell.length_b   1.000
_cell.length_c   1.000
_cell.angle_alpha   90.00
_cell.angle_beta   90.00
_cell.angle_gamma   90.00
#
_symmetry.space_group_name_H-M   'P 1'
#
loop_
_entity.id
_entity.type
_entity.pdbx_description
1 polymer ?
#
loop_
_entity_poly.entity_id
_entity_poly.type
_entity_poly.pdbx_seq_one_letter_code
_entity_poly.pdbx_strand_id
1 'polypeptide(L)' 'MTDAHEDQREFGVSENVRVRLDKWLWAARFFKTRALATEAVNGGRVHVGGQRVKPSRAVHPGETLRIQRDSSEYVVI' A
#
# COMPACT_ATOMS: atom_id res chain seq x y z
N MET A 1 43.37 24.92 5.36
CA MET A 1 43.22 24.12 6.60
C MET A 1 42.64 25.08 7.61
N THR A 2 41.33 25.35 7.67
CA THR A 2 40.09 24.56 7.60
C THR A 2 39.08 25.46 6.83
N ASP A 3 38.03 25.03 6.14
CA ASP A 3 36.86 24.32 6.64
C ASP A 3 36.03 23.79 5.47
N ALA A 4 35.57 22.56 5.66
CA ALA A 4 34.68 21.85 4.76
C ALA A 4 33.24 22.18 5.13
N HIS A 5 32.46 22.70 4.19
CA HIS A 5 31.00 22.61 4.26
C HIS A 5 30.48 22.17 2.90
N GLU A 6 30.70 20.88 2.64
CA GLU A 6 29.95 20.11 1.68
C GLU A 6 28.47 20.17 2.12
N ASP A 7 27.68 21.05 1.48
CA ASP A 7 26.22 21.15 1.66
C ASP A 7 25.58 19.89 1.09
N GLN A 8 25.71 18.79 1.83
CA GLN A 8 24.88 17.61 1.65
C GLN A 8 23.48 17.98 2.13
N ARG A 9 22.66 18.50 1.21
CA ARG A 9 21.22 18.55 1.44
C ARG A 9 20.72 17.12 1.54
N GLU A 10 20.65 16.61 2.78
CA GLU A 10 19.83 15.47 3.12
C GLU A 10 18.40 15.80 2.67
N PHE A 11 18.00 15.26 1.53
CA PHE A 11 16.59 15.16 1.20
C PHE A 11 15.97 14.28 2.28
N GLY A 12 15.41 14.92 3.30
CA GLY A 12 14.70 14.25 4.37
C GLY A 12 13.75 13.24 3.74
N VAL A 13 13.97 11.97 4.03
CA VAL A 13 13.06 10.89 3.65
C VAL A 13 11.73 11.25 4.31
N SER A 14 10.84 11.86 3.53
CA SER A 14 9.53 12.31 3.99
C SER A 14 8.86 11.16 4.74
N GLU A 15 8.45 11.44 5.99
CA GLU A 15 7.68 10.56 6.87
C GLU A 15 6.79 9.63 6.04
N ASN A 16 7.19 8.35 6.02
CA ASN A 16 6.68 7.32 5.14
C ASN A 16 5.16 7.20 5.35
N VAL A 17 4.35 7.87 4.52
CA VAL A 17 2.90 8.00 4.74
C VAL A 17 2.29 6.60 4.71
N ARG A 18 2.02 6.05 5.89
CA ARG A 18 1.43 4.72 6.06
C ARG A 18 -0.03 4.77 5.63
N VAL A 19 -0.33 4.39 4.39
CA VAL A 19 -1.70 4.28 3.90
C VAL A 19 -2.26 2.90 4.26
N ARG A 20 -3.46 2.85 4.87
CA ARG A 20 -4.16 1.59 5.11
C ARG A 20 -4.51 0.90 3.79
N LEU A 21 -4.39 -0.42 3.75
CA LEU A 21 -4.71 -1.23 2.58
C LEU A 21 -6.14 -0.99 2.08
N ASP A 22 -7.14 -0.98 2.97
CA ASP A 22 -8.54 -0.71 2.60
C ASP A 22 -8.73 0.66 1.92
N LYS A 23 -8.02 1.67 2.42
CA LYS A 23 -8.05 3.03 1.89
C LYS A 23 -7.35 3.10 0.54
N TRP A 24 -6.22 2.42 0.39
CA TRP A 24 -5.48 2.39 -0.87
C TRP A 24 -6.28 1.71 -1.98
N LEU A 25 -6.88 0.54 -1.71
CA LEU A 25 -7.67 -0.21 -2.70
C LEU A 25 -8.88 0.59 -3.22
N TRP A 26 -9.53 1.35 -2.34
CA TRP A 26 -10.61 2.27 -2.73
C TRP A 26 -10.09 3.45 -3.55
N ALA A 27 -9.00 4.09 -3.10
CA ALA A 27 -8.40 5.22 -3.81
C ALA A 27 -7.95 4.82 -5.23
N ALA A 28 -7.34 3.64 -5.36
CA ALA A 28 -6.90 3.02 -6.61
C ALA A 28 -8.05 2.43 -7.46
N ARG A 29 -9.32 2.59 -7.03
CA ARG A 29 -10.53 2.21 -7.78
C ARG A 29 -10.73 0.72 -8.04
N PHE A 30 -10.09 -0.15 -7.24
CA PHE A 30 -10.46 -1.56 -7.21
C PHE A 30 -11.85 -1.79 -6.60
N PHE A 31 -12.25 -0.96 -5.63
CA PHE A 31 -13.57 -1.03 -4.99
C PHE A 31 -14.26 0.34 -4.98
N LYS A 32 -15.58 0.34 -5.19
CA LYS A 32 -16.39 1.57 -5.26
C LYS A 32 -16.42 2.34 -3.94
N THR A 33 -16.38 1.62 -2.81
CA THR A 33 -16.39 2.19 -1.47
C THR A 33 -15.29 1.54 -0.63
N ARG A 34 -14.85 2.24 0.41
CA ARG A 34 -13.87 1.71 1.36
C ARG A 34 -14.42 0.53 2.18
N ALA A 35 -15.73 0.48 2.43
CA ALA A 35 -16.37 -0.65 3.11
C ALA A 35 -16.24 -1.95 2.29
N LEU A 36 -16.48 -1.88 0.97
CA LEU A 36 -16.29 -3.02 0.07
C LEU A 36 -14.83 -3.50 0.03
N ALA A 37 -13.86 -2.58 0.09
CA ALA A 37 -12.45 -2.93 0.19
C ALA A 37 -12.15 -3.68 1.51
N THR A 38 -12.66 -3.19 2.64
CA THR A 38 -12.55 -3.85 3.95
C THR A 38 -13.13 -5.27 3.92
N GLU A 39 -14.33 -5.44 3.38
CA GLU A 39 -14.97 -6.74 3.22
C GLU A 39 -14.17 -7.68 2.32
N ALA A 40 -13.60 -7.16 1.23
CA ALA A 40 -12.75 -7.95 0.35
C ALA A 40 -11.48 -8.46 1.04
N VAL A 41 -10.80 -7.60 1.80
CA VAL A 41 -9.62 -7.99 2.58
C VAL A 41 -10.00 -9.03 3.65
N ASN A 42 -11.05 -8.78 4.43
CA ASN A 42 -11.52 -9.71 5.48
C ASN A 42 -11.97 -11.07 4.90
N GLY A 43 -12.63 -11.06 3.74
CA GLY A 43 -13.03 -12.26 3.01
C GLY A 43 -11.87 -13.03 2.39
N GLY A 44 -10.64 -12.50 2.46
CA GLY A 44 -9.45 -13.11 1.88
C GLY A 44 -9.36 -13.01 0.36
N ARG A 45 -10.05 -12.03 -0.23
CA ARG A 45 -9.93 -11.70 -1.67
C ARG A 45 -8.70 -10.85 -1.97
N VAL A 46 -8.02 -10.35 -0.94
CA VAL A 46 -6.79 -9.54 -1.09
C VAL A 46 -5.67 -10.17 -0.26
N HIS A 47 -4.52 -10.36 -0.90
CA HIS A 47 -3.30 -10.83 -0.27
C HIS A 47 -2.17 -9.85 -0.52
N VAL A 48 -1.27 -9.70 0.46
CA VAL A 48 -0.04 -8.90 0.34
C VAL A 48 1.14 -9.84 0.54
N GLY A 49 2.04 -9.92 -0.42
CA GLY A 49 3.16 -10.88 -0.40
C GLY A 49 2.69 -12.34 -0.27
N GLY A 50 1.51 -12.66 -0.83
CA GLY A 50 0.92 -14.00 -0.75
C GLY A 50 0.24 -14.34 0.59
N GLN A 51 0.18 -13.40 1.55
CA GLN A 51 -0.42 -13.63 2.87
C GLN A 51 -1.75 -12.91 3.04
N ARG A 52 -2.67 -13.51 3.82
CA ARG A 52 -3.89 -12.83 4.28
C ARG A 52 -3.49 -11.76 5.29
N VAL A 53 -4.11 -10.60 5.19
CA VAL A 53 -3.78 -9.43 6.02
C VAL A 53 -5.04 -8.74 6.55
N LYS A 54 -4.87 -7.89 7.57
CA LYS A 54 -5.97 -7.05 8.07
C LYS A 54 -6.17 -5.83 7.16
N PRO A 55 -7.41 -5.32 7.00
CA PRO A 55 -7.71 -4.11 6.23
C PRO A 55 -6.93 -2.87 6.67
N SER A 56 -6.59 -2.80 7.97
CA SER A 56 -5.85 -1.70 8.58
C SER A 56 -4.32 -1.78 8.40
N ARG A 57 -3.79 -2.86 7.82
CA ARG A 57 -2.36 -2.99 7.52
C ARG A 57 -1.92 -1.83 6.61
N ALA A 58 -0.74 -1.27 6.86
CA ALA A 58 -0.12 -0.30 5.96
C ALA A 58 0.36 -0.99 4.68
N VAL A 59 0.11 -0.38 3.52
CA VAL A 59 0.70 -0.79 2.24
C VAL A 59 1.93 0.05 1.95
N HIS A 60 2.96 -0.57 1.39
CA HIS A 60 4.22 0.06 1.02
C HIS A 60 4.51 -0.16 -0.47
N PRO A 61 5.14 0.83 -1.15
CA PRO A 61 5.61 0.63 -2.52
C PRO A 61 6.55 -0.58 -2.63
N GLY A 62 6.41 -1.35 -3.72
CA GLY A 62 7.21 -2.55 -3.94
C GLY A 62 6.63 -3.81 -3.28
N GLU A 63 5.59 -3.70 -2.45
CA GLU A 63 4.84 -4.87 -2.00
C GLU A 63 3.96 -5.40 -3.14
N THR A 64 3.93 -6.72 -3.33
CA THR A 64 3.00 -7.33 -4.27
C THR A 64 1.63 -7.51 -3.64
N LEU A 65 0.59 -6.94 -4.26
CA LEU A 65 -0.80 -7.18 -3.91
C LEU A 65 -1.47 -8.08 -4.94
N ARG A 66 -2.10 -9.15 -4.48
CA ARG A 66 -3.00 -9.99 -5.27
C ARG A 66 -4.44 -9.68 -4.88
N ILE A 67 -5.23 -9.19 -5.83
CA ILE A 67 -6.60 -8.70 -5.62
C ILE A 67 -7.55 -9.50 -6.51
N GLN A 68 -8.47 -10.23 -5.89
CA GLN A 68 -9.56 -10.91 -6.57
C GLN A 68 -10.81 -10.02 -6.52
N ARG A 69 -11.33 -9.67 -7.70
CA ARG A 69 -12.52 -8.83 -7.84
C ARG A 69 -13.40 -9.41 -8.92
N ASP A 70 -14.66 -9.67 -8.57
CA ASP A 70 -15.64 -10.30 -9.46
C ASP A 70 -15.05 -11.63 -10.00
N SER A 71 -14.94 -11.78 -11.31
CA SER A 71 -14.31 -12.96 -11.96
C SER A 71 -12.88 -12.69 -12.42
N SER A 72 -12.25 -11.60 -11.98
CA SER A 72 -10.92 -11.18 -12.40
C SER A 72 -9.94 -11.18 -11.24
N GLU A 73 -8.67 -11.41 -11.58
CA GLU A 73 -7.56 -11.31 -10.66
C GLU A 73 -6.55 -10.28 -11.15
N TYR A 74 -6.06 -9.46 -10.22
CA TYR A 74 -5.06 -8.44 -10.48
C TYR A 74 -3.86 -8.68 -9.58
N VAL A 75 -2.66 -8.50 -10.14
CA VAL A 75 -1.40 -8.49 -9.41
C VAL A 75 -0.73 -7.14 -9.66
N VAL A 76 -0.44 -6.40 -8.59
CA VAL A 76 0.18 -5.07 -8.63
C VAL A 76 1.39 -5.02 -7.69
N ILE A 77 2.37 -4.16 -8.01
CA ILE A 77 3.65 -3.97 -7.30
C ILE A 77 3.86 -2.47 -7.05
#